data_AF-A0A7S1R824-F1
#
_entry.id   AF-A0A7S1R824-F1
#
_cell.length_a   1.000
_cell.length_b   1.000
_cell.length_c   1.000
_cell.angle_alpha   90.00
_cell.angle_beta   90.00
_cell.angle_gamma   90.00
#
_symmetry.space_group_name_H-M   'P 1'
#
loop_
_entity.id
_entity.type
_entity.pdbx_description
1 polymer ?
#
loop_
_entity_poly.entity_id
_entity_poly.type
_entity_poly.pdbx_seq_one_letter_code
_entity_poly.pdbx_strand_id
1 'polypeptide(L)'
;ELSIMLEPMSLGSFGFAAIGRTDGLLRAPFESQGEQDAVMSGREMLDDMKVMMFGKIEDHLKFVQTRKICLIYFVSGSGGNVFLHRRDASDVTIPCVEGRILVFRHDLLSYTYDPAEESYALQSWILADGQATVMQEYTGPPDKFDQA
;
A
#
# COMPACT_ATOMS: atom_id res chain seq x y z
N GLU A 1 15.87 -10.89 -0.06
CA GLU A 1 15.88 -9.43 -0.30
C GLU A 1 15.68 -9.15 -1.79
N LEU A 2 14.42 -9.01 -2.24
CA LEU A 2 14.09 -8.69 -3.64
C LEU A 2 14.62 -7.31 -4.07
N SER A 3 14.71 -6.35 -3.13
CA SER A 3 15.24 -5.01 -3.39
C SER A 3 16.71 -5.02 -3.83
N ILE A 4 17.55 -5.84 -3.21
CA ILE A 4 18.97 -5.97 -3.56
C ILE A 4 19.14 -6.60 -4.95
N MET A 5 18.31 -7.59 -5.28
CA MET A 5 18.36 -8.21 -6.62
C MET A 5 17.95 -7.24 -7.73
N LEU A 6 17.12 -6.25 -7.42
CA LEU A 6 16.63 -5.26 -8.38
C LEU A 6 17.46 -3.97 -8.40
N GLU A 7 18.35 -3.77 -7.43
CA GLU A 7 19.21 -2.59 -7.31
C GLU A 7 19.95 -2.25 -8.61
N PRO A 8 20.62 -3.19 -9.32
CA PRO A 8 21.38 -2.88 -10.53
C PRO A 8 20.51 -2.35 -11.68
N MET A 9 19.22 -2.67 -11.67
CA MET A 9 18.24 -2.25 -12.69
C MET A 9 17.39 -1.06 -12.25
N SER A 10 17.32 -0.78 -10.94
CA SER A 10 16.40 0.16 -10.33
C SER A 10 16.55 1.59 -10.86
N LEU A 11 17.77 2.14 -10.82
CA LEU A 11 18.02 3.51 -11.27
C LEU A 11 17.94 3.66 -12.79
N GLY A 12 18.50 2.70 -13.54
CA GLY A 12 18.61 2.79 -15.00
C GLY A 12 17.31 2.46 -15.76
N SER A 13 16.46 1.57 -15.20
CA SER A 13 15.22 1.13 -15.88
C SER A 13 13.96 1.72 -15.25
N PHE A 14 13.94 1.93 -13.94
CA PHE A 14 12.74 2.38 -13.22
C PHE A 14 12.82 3.82 -12.71
N GLY A 15 14.01 4.43 -12.72
CA GLY A 15 14.22 5.83 -12.33
C GLY A 15 14.18 6.09 -10.82
N PHE A 16 14.34 5.05 -9.99
CA PHE A 16 14.42 5.19 -8.53
C PHE A 16 15.35 4.12 -7.92
N ALA A 17 15.96 4.42 -6.78
CA ALA A 17 16.74 3.45 -6.01
C ALA A 17 15.83 2.65 -5.07
N ALA A 18 15.99 1.33 -5.01
CA ALA A 18 15.12 0.45 -4.21
C ALA A 18 15.65 0.27 -2.77
N ILE A 19 14.78 0.43 -1.76
CA ILE A 19 15.12 0.14 -0.34
C ILE A 19 14.25 -0.99 0.20
N GLY A 20 14.83 -1.84 1.06
CA GLY A 20 14.14 -2.96 1.71
C GLY A 20 13.70 -2.67 3.14
N ARG A 21 12.45 -3.03 3.46
CA ARG A 21 11.94 -3.29 4.82
C ARG A 21 10.71 -4.19 4.72
N THR A 22 10.47 -5.07 5.70
CA THR A 22 9.21 -5.81 5.78
C THR A 22 8.75 -5.96 7.22
N ASP A 23 7.64 -5.31 7.58
CA ASP A 23 6.68 -5.82 8.55
C ASP A 23 5.52 -6.40 7.72
N GLY A 24 5.17 -7.66 7.96
CA GLY A 24 4.07 -8.31 7.25
C GLY A 24 2.73 -7.80 7.74
N LEU A 25 1.83 -7.45 6.82
CA LEU A 25 0.44 -7.10 7.14
C LEU A 25 -0.50 -8.13 6.50
N LEU A 26 -1.45 -8.62 7.29
CA LEU A 26 -2.53 -9.48 6.81
C LEU A 26 -3.80 -8.64 6.61
N ARG A 27 -4.46 -8.82 5.46
CA ARG A 27 -5.82 -8.30 5.23
C ARG A 27 -6.72 -9.50 5.02
N ALA A 28 -7.71 -9.66 5.89
CA ALA A 28 -8.75 -10.66 5.79
C ALA A 28 -10.09 -9.99 6.12
N PRO A 29 -11.21 -10.43 5.50
CA PRO A 29 -12.53 -10.04 5.96
C PRO A 29 -12.75 -10.58 7.38
N PHE A 30 -13.56 -9.87 8.18
CA PHE A 30 -14.01 -10.40 9.47
C PHE A 30 -15.05 -11.49 9.21
N GLU A 31 -14.91 -12.63 9.87
CA GLU A 31 -15.88 -13.73 9.81
C GLU A 31 -17.15 -13.38 10.61
N SER A 32 -17.04 -12.53 11.63
CA SER A 32 -18.16 -12.11 12.47
C SER A 32 -17.99 -10.73 13.09
N GLN A 33 -19.12 -10.13 13.49
CA GLN A 33 -19.11 -8.89 14.28
C GLN A 33 -18.33 -9.04 15.59
N GLY A 34 -18.37 -10.23 16.22
CA GLY A 34 -17.62 -10.50 17.44
C GLY A 34 -16.10 -10.50 17.23
N GLU A 35 -15.62 -11.00 16.09
CA GLU A 35 -14.21 -10.91 15.72
C GLU A 35 -13.80 -9.45 15.48
N GLN A 36 -14.62 -8.69 14.74
CA GLN A 36 -14.41 -7.27 14.51
C GLN A 36 -14.29 -6.52 15.84
N ASP A 37 -15.23 -6.75 16.76
CA ASP A 37 -15.24 -6.10 18.08
C ASP A 37 -14.04 -6.54 18.93
N ALA A 38 -13.58 -7.79 18.85
CA ALA A 38 -12.40 -8.27 19.56
C ALA A 38 -11.09 -7.62 19.04
N VAL A 39 -10.93 -7.54 17.72
CA VAL A 39 -9.78 -6.86 17.08
C VAL A 39 -9.79 -5.36 17.38
N MET A 40 -10.97 -4.74 17.36
CA MET A 40 -11.13 -3.30 17.58
C MET A 40 -11.06 -2.92 19.06
N SER A 41 -11.51 -3.77 19.98
CA SER A 41 -11.43 -3.55 21.43
C SER A 41 -10.02 -3.73 22.01
N GLY A 42 -9.17 -4.50 21.32
CA GLY A 42 -7.74 -4.58 21.61
C GLY A 42 -6.94 -3.35 21.17
N ARG A 43 -7.57 -2.37 20.50
CA ARG A 43 -6.95 -1.06 20.28
C ARG A 43 -6.88 -0.37 21.64
N GLU A 44 -5.69 -0.37 22.25
CA GLU A 44 -5.34 0.75 23.12
C GLU A 44 -5.74 2.01 22.35
N MET A 45 -6.65 2.80 22.90
CA MET A 45 -6.95 4.13 22.37
C MET A 45 -5.58 4.77 22.16
N LEU A 46 -5.23 4.98 20.89
CA LEU A 46 -3.95 5.56 20.54
C LEU A 46 -3.97 6.95 21.14
N ASP A 47 -3.42 7.09 22.33
CA ASP A 47 -3.21 8.37 22.98
C ASP A 47 -2.47 9.25 21.97
N ASP A 48 -2.96 10.46 21.71
CA ASP A 48 -2.38 11.38 20.74
C ASP A 48 -0.87 11.55 21.00
N MET A 49 -0.47 11.44 22.27
CA MET A 49 0.93 11.44 22.69
C MET A 49 1.72 10.21 22.22
N LYS A 50 1.12 9.01 22.22
CA LYS A 50 1.73 7.78 21.67
C LYS A 50 1.82 7.86 20.14
N VAL A 51 0.80 8.38 19.45
CA VAL A 51 0.83 8.54 17.98
C VAL A 51 1.97 9.47 17.56
N MET A 52 2.12 10.60 18.26
CA MET A 52 3.24 11.52 18.04
C MET A 52 4.60 10.93 18.45
N MET A 53 4.68 10.22 19.58
CA MET A 53 5.95 9.60 20.03
C MET A 53 6.42 8.45 19.13
N PHE A 54 5.52 7.69 18.53
CA PHE A 54 5.88 6.47 17.79
C PHE A 54 6.04 6.67 16.28
N GLY A 55 5.86 7.89 15.74
CA GLY A 55 6.11 8.18 14.32
C GLY A 55 5.28 7.36 13.32
N LYS A 56 4.25 6.63 13.77
CA LYS A 56 3.53 5.64 12.94
C LYS A 56 2.79 6.26 11.76
N ILE A 57 2.30 7.50 11.94
CA ILE A 57 1.68 8.27 10.86
C ILE A 57 2.74 8.69 9.85
N GLU A 58 3.88 9.20 10.30
CA GLU A 58 4.99 9.61 9.43
C GLU A 58 5.52 8.42 8.62
N ASP A 59 5.70 7.27 9.26
CA ASP A 59 6.12 6.03 8.59
C ASP A 59 5.08 5.58 7.55
N HIS A 60 3.78 5.65 7.87
CA HIS A 60 2.73 5.34 6.91
C HIS A 60 2.70 6.32 5.73
N LEU A 61 2.82 7.63 6.00
CA LEU A 61 2.90 8.67 4.96
C LEU A 61 4.14 8.47 4.09
N LYS A 62 5.29 8.17 4.69
CA LYS A 62 6.52 7.85 3.97
C LYS A 62 6.33 6.61 3.09
N PHE A 63 5.69 5.55 3.59
CA PHE A 63 5.34 4.38 2.77
C PHE A 63 4.44 4.76 1.59
N VAL A 64 3.40 5.57 1.82
CA VAL A 64 2.50 6.04 0.76
C VAL A 64 3.23 6.85 -0.31
N GLN A 65 4.17 7.70 0.09
CA GLN A 65 4.94 8.56 -0.82
C GLN A 65 6.03 7.80 -1.58
N THR A 66 6.62 6.78 -0.95
CA THR A 66 7.78 6.06 -1.50
C THR A 66 7.42 4.81 -2.28
N ARG A 67 6.22 4.22 -2.11
CA ARG A 67 5.84 3.01 -2.87
C ARG A 67 5.77 3.27 -4.38
N LYS A 68 6.57 2.54 -5.17
CA LYS A 68 6.66 2.72 -6.63
C LYS A 68 6.11 1.54 -7.39
N ILE A 69 6.60 0.33 -7.12
CA ILE A 69 6.17 -0.88 -7.81
C ILE A 69 5.36 -1.72 -6.83
N CYS A 70 4.20 -2.21 -7.26
CA CYS A 70 3.40 -3.17 -6.54
C CYS A 70 3.51 -4.53 -7.23
N LEU A 71 3.72 -5.57 -6.43
CA LEU A 71 3.70 -6.96 -6.85
C LEU A 71 2.59 -7.67 -6.09
N ILE A 72 1.70 -8.35 -6.82
CA ILE A 72 0.64 -9.18 -6.24
C ILE A 72 0.84 -10.60 -6.78
N TYR A 73 1.21 -11.53 -5.92
CA TYR A 73 1.29 -12.95 -6.24
C TYR A 73 -0.01 -13.64 -5.80
N PHE A 74 -0.74 -14.24 -6.74
CA PHE A 74 -1.97 -14.98 -6.43
C PHE A 74 -1.57 -16.39 -5.97
N VAL A 75 -1.54 -16.58 -4.64
CA VAL A 75 -1.06 -17.82 -4.00
C VAL A 75 -2.07 -18.95 -4.20
N SER A 76 -3.36 -18.65 -4.05
CA SER A 76 -4.46 -19.60 -4.19
C SER A 76 -5.72 -18.85 -4.61
N GLY A 77 -6.59 -19.52 -5.35
CA GLY A 77 -7.85 -18.93 -5.83
C GLY A 77 -7.68 -18.33 -7.23
N SER A 78 -8.39 -18.93 -8.18
CA SER A 78 -8.55 -18.39 -9.54
C SER A 78 -9.94 -17.81 -9.69
N GLY A 79 -10.05 -16.67 -10.37
CA GLY A 79 -11.29 -15.91 -10.47
C GLY A 79 -11.21 -14.58 -9.73
N GLY A 80 -12.15 -13.69 -10.02
CA GLY A 80 -12.03 -12.28 -9.64
C GLY A 80 -11.11 -11.50 -10.56
N ASN A 81 -10.92 -10.22 -10.26
CA ASN A 81 -10.21 -9.29 -11.13
C ASN A 81 -9.38 -8.26 -10.34
N VAL A 82 -8.28 -7.82 -10.94
CA VAL A 82 -7.61 -6.57 -10.58
C VAL A 82 -7.96 -5.53 -11.63
N PHE A 83 -8.52 -4.41 -11.20
CA PHE A 83 -8.76 -3.25 -12.04
C PHE A 83 -7.62 -2.26 -11.83
N LEU A 84 -6.92 -1.88 -12.90
CA LEU A 84 -5.88 -0.87 -12.89
C LEU A 84 -6.46 0.43 -13.43
N HIS A 85 -6.43 1.47 -12.58
CA HIS A 85 -7.00 2.78 -12.87
C HIS A 85 -5.91 3.77 -13.29
N ARG A 86 -6.14 4.44 -14.42
CA ARG A 86 -5.28 5.52 -14.93
C ARG A 86 -6.05 6.82 -14.86
N ARG A 87 -5.37 7.91 -14.49
CA ARG A 87 -6.01 9.24 -14.43
C ARG A 87 -6.51 9.70 -15.80
N ASP A 88 -5.75 9.41 -16.86
CA ASP A 88 -5.97 9.97 -18.20
C ASP A 88 -6.21 8.89 -19.28
N ALA A 89 -6.57 7.67 -18.88
CA ALA A 89 -6.80 6.57 -19.82
C ALA A 89 -7.86 5.61 -19.30
N SER A 90 -8.37 4.74 -20.18
CA SER A 90 -9.29 3.69 -19.80
C SER A 90 -8.66 2.71 -18.82
N ASP A 91 -9.48 2.25 -17.87
CA ASP A 91 -9.11 1.22 -16.93
C ASP A 91 -8.78 -0.10 -17.63
N VAL A 92 -7.88 -0.88 -17.02
CA VAL A 92 -7.48 -2.19 -17.52
C VAL A 92 -7.88 -3.24 -16.49
N THR A 93 -8.61 -4.26 -16.93
CA THR A 93 -9.00 -5.40 -16.10
C THR A 93 -8.04 -6.57 -16.34
N ILE A 94 -7.48 -7.10 -15.25
CA ILE A 94 -6.59 -8.26 -15.26
C ILE A 94 -7.25 -9.38 -14.45
N PRO A 95 -7.50 -10.56 -15.03
CA PRO A 95 -8.06 -11.69 -14.28
C PRO A 95 -7.04 -12.22 -13.27
N CYS A 96 -7.51 -12.55 -12.06
CA CYS A 96 -6.70 -13.20 -11.04
C CYS A 96 -6.55 -14.68 -11.39
N VAL A 97 -5.31 -15.12 -11.57
CA VAL A 97 -4.97 -16.51 -11.92
C VAL A 97 -3.92 -17.00 -10.96
N GLU A 98 -4.21 -18.11 -10.30
CA GLU A 98 -3.32 -18.75 -9.33
C GLU A 98 -1.92 -19.01 -9.93
N GLY A 99 -0.89 -18.83 -9.10
CA GLY A 99 0.50 -19.00 -9.49
C GLY A 99 1.07 -17.87 -10.35
N ARG A 100 0.28 -16.82 -10.65
CA ARG A 100 0.77 -15.65 -11.40
C ARG A 100 1.11 -14.48 -10.49
N ILE A 101 2.08 -13.68 -10.94
CA ILE A 101 2.45 -12.41 -10.32
C ILE A 101 2.00 -11.29 -11.25
N LEU A 102 1.21 -10.36 -10.72
CA LEU A 102 0.94 -9.07 -11.34
C LEU A 102 1.95 -8.04 -10.83
N VAL A 103 2.67 -7.39 -11.75
CA VAL A 103 3.64 -6.34 -11.44
C VAL A 103 3.24 -5.06 -12.16
N PHE A 104 3.13 -3.95 -11.44
CA PHE A 104 2.78 -2.65 -12.03
C PHE A 104 3.35 -1.47 -11.25
N ARG A 105 3.46 -0.32 -11.92
CA ARG A 105 3.86 0.95 -11.32
C ARG A 105 2.70 1.57 -10.57
N HIS A 106 2.67 1.36 -9.26
CA HIS A 106 1.67 1.90 -8.34
C HIS A 106 1.72 3.43 -8.25
N ASP A 107 2.87 4.04 -8.55
CA ASP A 107 2.97 5.50 -8.60
C ASP A 107 2.34 6.12 -9.86
N LEU A 108 2.07 5.31 -10.89
CA LEU A 108 1.36 5.73 -12.12
C LEU A 108 -0.08 5.21 -12.18
N LEU A 109 -0.40 4.18 -11.40
CA LEU A 109 -1.64 3.42 -11.45
C LEU A 109 -2.21 3.21 -10.05
N SER A 110 -3.48 3.55 -9.87
CA SER A 110 -4.25 3.03 -8.74
C SER A 110 -4.86 1.69 -9.11
N TYR A 111 -5.33 0.92 -8.12
CA TYR A 111 -5.93 -0.38 -8.41
C TYR A 111 -7.04 -0.73 -7.42
N THR A 112 -7.98 -1.54 -7.91
CA THR A 112 -8.99 -2.23 -7.10
C THR A 112 -8.76 -3.73 -7.23
N TYR A 113 -8.75 -4.44 -6.10
CA TYR A 113 -8.65 -5.90 -6.07
C TYR A 113 -9.98 -6.49 -5.65
N ASP A 114 -10.59 -7.25 -6.55
CA ASP A 114 -11.89 -7.91 -6.39
C ASP A 114 -11.70 -9.44 -6.51
N PRO A 115 -11.25 -10.11 -5.44
CA PRO A 115 -10.99 -11.55 -5.47
C PRO A 115 -12.26 -12.38 -5.59
N ALA A 116 -12.14 -13.61 -6.13
CA ALA A 116 -13.15 -14.63 -5.91
C ALA A 116 -13.15 -15.12 -4.45
N GLU A 117 -14.21 -15.84 -4.06
CA GLU A 117 -14.26 -16.50 -2.75
C GLU A 117 -13.03 -17.40 -2.52
N GLU A 118 -12.57 -17.48 -1.26
CA GLU A 118 -11.41 -18.28 -0.84
C GLU A 118 -10.09 -17.99 -1.58
N SER A 119 -9.88 -16.75 -2.03
CA SER A 119 -8.63 -16.34 -2.68
C SER A 119 -7.59 -15.79 -1.71
N TYR A 120 -6.33 -16.18 -1.90
CA TYR A 120 -5.17 -15.70 -1.14
C TYR A 120 -4.15 -15.06 -2.08
N ALA A 121 -3.74 -13.83 -1.76
CA ALA A 121 -2.71 -13.12 -2.50
C ALA A 121 -1.65 -12.56 -1.56
N LEU A 122 -0.38 -12.68 -1.96
CA LEU A 122 0.75 -12.03 -1.30
C LEU A 122 1.06 -10.72 -2.02
N GLN A 123 1.00 -9.62 -1.27
CA GLN A 123 1.28 -8.30 -1.81
C GLN A 123 2.61 -7.76 -1.25
N SER A 124 3.42 -7.19 -2.13
CA SER A 124 4.65 -6.50 -1.75
C SER A 124 4.86 -5.23 -2.58
N TRP A 125 5.64 -4.30 -2.04
CA TRP A 125 6.02 -3.08 -2.73
C TRP A 125 7.52 -2.91 -2.77
N ILE A 126 7.99 -2.33 -3.88
CA ILE A 126 9.34 -1.78 -3.98
C ILE A 126 9.22 -0.29 -3.73
N LEU A 127 9.92 0.18 -2.70
CA LEU A 127 9.94 1.56 -2.28
C LEU A 127 11.12 2.28 -2.92
N ALA A 128 10.90 3.53 -3.34
CA ALA A 128 11.98 4.44 -3.66
C ALA A 128 12.72 4.89 -2.40
N ASP A 129 14.01 5.19 -2.55
CA ASP A 129 14.75 5.98 -1.57
C ASP A 129 14.05 7.33 -1.41
N GLY A 130 13.41 7.52 -0.27
CA GLY A 130 12.61 8.69 0.03
C GLY A 130 13.46 9.78 0.67
N GLN A 131 13.37 11.01 0.14
CA GLN A 131 13.77 12.18 0.93
C GLN A 131 12.89 12.31 2.18
N ALA A 132 13.45 12.84 3.26
CA ALA A 132 12.72 13.06 4.50
C ALA A 132 11.47 13.91 4.26
N THR A 133 10.31 13.41 4.66
CA THR A 133 9.06 14.17 4.64
C THR A 133 9.20 15.33 5.63
N VAL A 134 9.14 16.58 5.14
CA VAL A 134 9.09 17.76 6.02
C VAL A 134 7.64 17.99 6.40
N MET A 135 7.31 17.73 7.67
CA MET A 135 5.99 18.08 8.21
C MET A 135 5.91 19.61 8.32
N GLN A 136 4.98 20.22 7.59
CA GLN A 136 4.75 21.66 7.65
C GLN A 136 3.53 21.92 8.53
N GLU A 137 3.75 22.58 9.67
CA GLU A 137 2.64 23.01 10.53
C GLU A 137 1.89 24.15 9.85
N TYR A 138 0.60 23.94 9.58
CA TYR A 138 -0.27 24.97 9.02
C TYR A 138 -0.79 25.86 10.16
N THR A 139 -0.29 27.08 10.25
CA THR A 139 -0.69 28.11 11.23
C THR A 139 -1.69 29.12 10.67
N GLY A 140 -2.40 28.77 9.58
CA GLY A 140 -3.39 29.65 8.96
C GLY A 140 -4.73 29.69 9.70
N PRO A 141 -5.53 30.74 9.53
CA PRO A 141 -6.83 30.89 10.18
C PRO A 141 -7.82 29.79 9.76
N PRO A 142 -8.75 29.38 10.65
CA PRO A 142 -9.62 28.21 10.48
C PRO A 142 -10.63 28.30 9.33
N ASP A 143 -10.92 29.49 8.80
CA ASP A 143 -12.03 29.73 7.85
C ASP A 143 -11.78 29.24 6.40
N LYS A 144 -10.71 28.49 6.13
CA LYS A 144 -10.33 28.06 4.77
C LYS A 144 -10.25 26.55 4.54
N PHE A 145 -10.71 25.73 5.49
CA PHE A 145 -10.66 24.27 5.35
C PHE A 145 -11.63 23.70 4.30
N ASP A 146 -12.71 24.43 3.94
CA ASP A 146 -13.80 23.90 3.10
C ASP A 146 -13.72 24.23 1.60
N GLN A 147 -12.58 24.73 1.11
CA GLN A 147 -12.40 25.01 -0.34
C GLN A 147 -11.17 24.30 -0.90
N ALA A 148 -11.21 22.97 -0.96
CA ALA A 148 -10.31 22.17 -1.79
C ALA A 148 -11.03 20.92 -2.31
#